data_AF-A0A7C6PNG9-F1
#
_entry.id   AF-A0A7C6PNG9-F1
#
_cell.length_a   1.000
_cell.length_b   1.000
_cell.length_c   1.000
_cell.angle_alpha   90.00
_cell.angle_beta   90.00
_cell.angle_gamma   90.00
#
_symmetry.space_group_name_H-M   'P 1'
#
loop_
_entity.id
_entity.type
_entity.pdbx_description
1 polymer ?
#
loop_
_entity_poly.entity_id
_entity_poly.type
_entity_poly.pdbx_seq_one_letter_code
_entity_poly.pdbx_strand_id
1 'polypeptide(L)'
;MMVLVVPPPAPTRTSYLSDLEWVSATNGWGPVERDRSNGETGPTDGRPIRIGGQAYARGLGVHAPSRVTYYLGGRCSTFRAVIGVDDEVGDQGSVVFQVWADGVKVYDSGMITGRLPGREVEVDIRGVEELTLVVTDGGDNKDFDHADWANAEVII
;
A
#
# COMPACT_ATOMS: atom_id res chain seq x y z
N MET A 1 30.86 12.63 0.73
CA MET A 1 30.54 12.00 2.02
C MET A 1 29.41 11.02 1.76
N MET A 2 29.68 9.72 1.83
CA MET A 2 28.68 8.67 1.57
C MET A 2 27.92 8.43 2.88
N VAL A 3 26.63 8.73 2.93
CA VAL A 3 25.80 8.41 4.09
C VAL A 3 25.47 6.92 4.00
N LEU A 4 25.89 6.14 4.99
CA LEU A 4 25.45 4.75 5.13
C LEU A 4 23.98 4.77 5.54
N VAL A 5 23.08 4.46 4.60
CA VAL A 5 21.66 4.24 4.93
C VAL A 5 21.56 2.80 5.39
N VAL A 6 21.32 2.61 6.69
CA VAL A 6 21.02 1.28 7.24
C VAL A 6 19.52 1.08 7.10
N PRO A 7 19.05 0.06 6.38
CA PRO A 7 17.62 -0.21 6.29
C PRO A 7 17.03 -0.62 7.65
N PRO A 8 15.72 -0.44 7.87
CA PRO A 8 15.05 -0.99 9.04
C PRO A 8 15.25 -2.52 9.15
N PRO A 9 15.10 -3.10 10.34
CA PRO A 9 15.19 -4.55 10.50
C PRO A 9 14.15 -5.28 9.63
N ALA A 10 14.59 -6.35 8.97
CA ALA A 10 13.70 -7.24 8.23
C ALA A 10 12.68 -7.92 9.18
N PRO A 11 11.46 -8.26 8.71
CA PRO A 11 10.47 -8.97 9.50
C PRO A 11 10.99 -10.31 10.04
N THR A 12 10.61 -10.65 11.26
CA THR A 12 10.96 -11.92 11.94
C THR A 12 9.76 -12.81 12.25
N ARG A 13 8.55 -12.35 11.92
CA ARG A 13 7.28 -13.07 11.98
C ARG A 13 6.32 -12.53 10.92
N THR A 14 5.24 -13.26 10.64
CA THR A 14 4.09 -12.71 9.89
C THR A 14 3.63 -11.42 10.53
N SER A 15 3.52 -10.36 9.73
CA SER A 15 3.31 -8.99 10.19
C SER A 15 2.47 -8.20 9.21
N TYR A 16 1.55 -7.40 9.74
CA TYR A 16 0.93 -6.34 8.95
C TYR A 16 1.97 -5.30 8.58
N LEU A 17 1.90 -4.77 7.37
CA LEU A 17 2.80 -3.71 6.92
C LEU A 17 2.64 -2.43 7.75
N SER A 18 1.44 -2.18 8.29
CA SER A 18 1.18 -1.06 9.20
C SER A 18 1.94 -1.14 10.52
N ASP A 19 2.46 -2.31 10.93
CA ASP A 19 3.35 -2.47 12.09
C ASP A 19 4.84 -2.31 11.75
N LEU A 20 5.21 -2.34 10.47
CA LEU A 20 6.60 -2.35 10.04
C LEU A 20 7.10 -0.95 9.71
N GLU A 21 8.36 -0.68 10.02
CA GLU A 21 9.05 0.50 9.51
C GLU A 21 9.31 0.32 8.00
N TRP A 22 8.85 1.27 7.20
CA TRP A 22 9.21 1.34 5.78
C TRP A 22 10.60 1.98 5.62
N VAL A 23 11.30 1.62 4.56
CA VAL A 23 12.52 2.30 4.10
C VAL A 23 12.18 3.70 3.60
N SER A 24 11.08 3.83 2.86
CA SER A 24 10.59 5.11 2.33
C SER A 24 9.09 5.05 2.05
N ALA A 25 8.45 6.22 2.07
CA ALA A 25 7.04 6.40 1.74
C ALA A 25 6.82 7.76 1.07
N THR A 26 6.06 7.79 -0.02
CA THR A 26 5.62 9.00 -0.71
C THR A 26 4.16 8.86 -1.11
N ASN A 27 3.42 9.97 -1.10
CA ASN A 27 2.04 10.08 -1.57
C ASN A 27 1.87 11.33 -2.43
N GLY A 28 0.86 11.32 -3.31
CA GLY A 28 0.49 12.48 -4.11
C GLY A 28 -0.20 13.58 -3.29
N TRP A 29 -0.74 13.21 -2.13
CA TRP A 29 -1.35 14.12 -1.16
C TRP A 29 -1.28 13.53 0.24
N GLY A 30 -0.90 14.36 1.21
CA GLY A 30 -0.74 13.93 2.61
C GLY A 30 0.33 12.88 2.85
N PRO A 31 0.45 12.42 4.09
CA PRO A 31 1.28 11.26 4.42
C PRO A 31 0.57 9.93 4.08
N VAL A 32 1.36 8.86 4.03
CA VAL A 32 0.82 7.49 4.10
C VAL A 32 0.33 7.24 5.52
N GLU A 33 -0.89 6.72 5.64
CA GLU A 33 -1.50 6.41 6.92
C GLU A 33 -1.45 4.92 7.24
N ARG A 34 -1.39 4.63 8.54
CA ARG A 34 -1.37 3.27 9.09
C ARG A 34 -2.72 3.00 9.75
N ASP A 35 -3.35 1.90 9.34
CA ASP A 35 -4.65 1.42 9.82
C ASP A 35 -5.81 2.42 9.65
N ARG A 36 -5.65 3.34 8.70
CA ARG A 36 -6.60 4.41 8.34
C ARG A 36 -6.49 4.71 6.85
N SER A 37 -7.55 5.26 6.26
CA SER A 37 -7.55 5.85 4.91
C SER A 37 -6.58 7.05 4.85
N ASN A 38 -6.37 7.63 3.67
CA ASN A 38 -5.63 8.90 3.57
C ASN A 38 -6.48 10.07 4.09
N GLY A 39 -6.03 10.75 5.14
CA GLY A 39 -6.76 11.85 5.80
C GLY A 39 -6.50 13.25 5.28
N GLU A 40 -5.91 13.39 4.09
CA GLU A 40 -5.55 14.66 3.43
C GLU A 40 -4.20 15.26 3.84
N THR A 41 -4.08 15.99 4.95
CA THR A 41 -2.87 16.84 5.17
C THR A 41 -2.15 16.58 6.49
N GLY A 42 -2.87 16.12 7.52
CA GLY A 42 -2.30 15.75 8.79
C GLY A 42 -1.77 14.32 8.78
N PRO A 43 -1.00 13.95 9.82
CA PRO A 43 -0.82 12.55 10.16
C PRO A 43 -2.02 12.06 10.99
N THR A 44 -2.47 10.83 10.75
CA THR A 44 -3.48 10.13 11.57
C THR A 44 -4.87 10.79 11.58
N ASP A 45 -5.20 11.59 10.57
CA ASP A 45 -6.50 12.23 10.38
C ASP A 45 -7.44 11.42 9.47
N GLY A 46 -6.93 10.33 8.88
CA GLY A 46 -7.70 9.37 8.11
C GLY A 46 -8.80 8.65 8.89
N ARG A 47 -9.79 8.19 8.14
CA ARG A 47 -10.96 7.44 8.63
C ARG A 47 -10.61 5.95 8.74
N PRO A 48 -11.48 5.11 9.35
CA PRO A 48 -11.32 3.67 9.24
C PRO A 48 -11.36 3.25 7.76
N ILE A 49 -10.38 2.44 7.33
CA ILE A 49 -10.29 1.90 5.98
C ILE A 49 -11.58 1.19 5.61
N ARG A 50 -12.17 1.56 4.47
CA ARG A 50 -13.39 0.94 3.96
C ARG A 50 -13.32 0.76 2.47
N ILE A 51 -13.57 -0.46 1.99
CA ILE A 51 -13.56 -0.77 0.55
C ILE A 51 -14.83 -1.55 0.21
N GLY A 52 -15.64 -1.03 -0.71
CA GLY A 52 -16.86 -1.68 -1.17
C GLY A 52 -17.86 -1.94 -0.03
N GLY A 53 -17.90 -1.06 0.97
CA GLY A 53 -18.75 -1.16 2.16
C GLY A 53 -18.17 -1.99 3.31
N GLN A 54 -17.05 -2.71 3.11
CA GLN A 54 -16.41 -3.52 4.13
C GLN A 54 -15.33 -2.72 4.87
N ALA A 55 -15.40 -2.69 6.21
CA ALA A 55 -14.40 -2.04 7.04
C ALA A 55 -13.22 -2.98 7.35
N TYR A 56 -12.01 -2.41 7.38
CA TYR A 56 -10.78 -3.10 7.71
C TYR A 56 -10.06 -2.39 8.86
N ALA A 57 -9.62 -3.17 9.85
CA ALA A 57 -8.95 -2.62 11.03
C ALA A 57 -7.46 -2.36 10.80
N ARG A 58 -6.88 -2.98 9.76
CA ARG A 58 -5.45 -2.98 9.48
C ARG A 58 -5.20 -2.62 8.03
N GLY A 59 -4.09 -1.94 7.74
CA GLY A 59 -3.70 -1.65 6.36
C GLY A 59 -2.95 -0.33 6.22
N LEU A 60 -2.78 0.09 4.97
CA LEU A 60 -2.17 1.38 4.63
C LEU A 60 -3.14 2.19 3.77
N GLY A 61 -3.45 3.41 4.19
CA GLY A 61 -4.18 4.39 3.39
C GLY A 61 -3.23 5.31 2.66
N VAL A 62 -3.42 5.45 1.35
CA VAL A 62 -2.56 6.23 0.46
C VAL A 62 -3.36 7.14 -0.45
N HIS A 63 -2.69 8.13 -1.02
CA HIS A 63 -3.24 8.93 -2.11
C HIS A 63 -2.31 8.82 -3.31
N ALA A 64 -2.86 8.46 -4.48
CA ALA A 64 -2.07 8.31 -5.69
C ALA A 64 -1.47 9.66 -6.17
N PRO A 65 -0.32 9.65 -6.88
CA PRO A 65 0.61 8.54 -6.98
C PRO A 65 1.30 8.27 -5.63
N SER A 66 1.37 7.00 -5.22
CA SER A 66 2.03 6.59 -3.99
C SER A 66 3.09 5.53 -4.20
N ARG A 67 4.07 5.49 -3.29
CA ARG A 67 5.13 4.48 -3.25
C ARG A 67 5.54 4.23 -1.80
N VAL A 68 5.48 2.99 -1.36
CA VAL A 68 5.92 2.56 -0.01
C VAL A 68 6.86 1.38 -0.13
N THR A 69 8.12 1.54 0.29
CA THR A 69 9.16 0.51 0.18
C THR A 69 9.49 -0.08 1.55
N TYR A 70 9.50 -1.40 1.66
CA TYR A 70 9.89 -2.16 2.84
C TYR A 70 11.12 -3.02 2.55
N TYR A 71 12.03 -3.09 3.51
CA TYR A 71 13.12 -4.06 3.50
C TYR A 71 12.65 -5.37 4.13
N LEU A 72 12.70 -6.46 3.36
CA LEU A 72 12.25 -7.79 3.75
C LEU A 72 13.39 -8.77 4.06
N GLY A 73 14.61 -8.46 3.62
CA GLY A 73 15.80 -9.26 3.90
C GLY A 73 15.76 -10.70 3.39
N GLY A 74 14.97 -10.98 2.34
CA GLY A 74 14.77 -12.33 1.80
C GLY A 74 14.00 -13.28 2.71
N ARG A 75 13.37 -12.78 3.79
CA ARG A 75 12.76 -13.62 4.84
C ARG A 75 11.31 -13.96 4.59
N CYS A 76 10.61 -13.19 3.79
CA CYS A 76 9.18 -13.36 3.57
C CYS A 76 8.92 -14.30 2.37
N SER A 77 7.82 -15.04 2.42
CA SER A 77 7.37 -15.92 1.36
C SER A 77 6.19 -15.36 0.57
N THR A 78 5.29 -14.62 1.22
CA THR A 78 4.04 -14.13 0.59
C THR A 78 3.72 -12.70 1.03
N PHE A 79 3.30 -11.86 0.08
CA PHE A 79 2.59 -10.61 0.37
C PHE A 79 1.09 -10.79 0.07
N ARG A 80 0.24 -10.33 0.99
CA ARG A 80 -1.23 -10.34 0.83
C ARG A 80 -1.84 -9.00 1.20
N ALA A 81 -2.91 -8.62 0.52
CA ALA A 81 -3.77 -7.49 0.87
C ALA A 81 -5.16 -7.63 0.22
N VAL A 82 -6.09 -6.78 0.65
CA VAL A 82 -7.25 -6.39 -0.13
C VAL A 82 -6.99 -4.97 -0.67
N ILE A 83 -7.10 -4.79 -1.97
CA ILE A 83 -6.88 -3.50 -2.63
C ILE A 83 -8.21 -2.88 -3.07
N GLY A 84 -8.28 -1.55 -3.01
CA GLY A 84 -9.42 -0.78 -3.52
C GLY A 84 -9.30 0.71 -3.25
N VAL A 85 -10.17 1.47 -3.92
CA VAL A 85 -10.38 2.89 -3.61
C VAL A 85 -11.20 2.96 -2.31
N ASP A 86 -10.83 3.85 -1.38
CA ASP A 86 -11.54 3.99 -0.11
C ASP A 86 -12.97 4.51 -0.35
N ASP A 87 -13.94 4.01 0.41
CA ASP A 87 -15.35 4.40 0.30
C ASP A 87 -15.58 5.90 0.58
N GLU A 88 -14.66 6.59 1.27
CA GLU A 88 -14.80 8.00 1.61
C GLU A 88 -14.85 8.95 0.41
N VAL A 89 -14.33 8.50 -0.74
CA VAL A 89 -14.36 9.22 -2.01
C VAL A 89 -15.47 8.73 -2.96
N GLY A 90 -16.28 7.75 -2.53
CA GLY A 90 -17.34 7.17 -3.35
C GLY A 90 -16.84 6.62 -4.69
N ASP A 91 -17.56 6.90 -5.78
CA ASP A 91 -17.27 6.38 -7.12
C ASP A 91 -16.17 7.16 -7.89
N GLN A 92 -15.49 8.11 -7.25
CA GLN A 92 -14.72 9.16 -7.95
C GLN A 92 -13.28 8.77 -8.30
N GLY A 93 -12.61 7.97 -7.46
CA GLY A 93 -11.19 7.61 -7.67
C GLY A 93 -10.98 6.54 -8.73
N SER A 94 -9.82 6.58 -9.39
CA SER A 94 -9.38 5.64 -10.42
C SER A 94 -7.88 5.40 -10.34
N VAL A 95 -7.48 4.22 -9.88
CA VAL A 95 -6.08 3.92 -9.58
C VAL A 95 -5.62 2.59 -10.18
N VAL A 96 -4.30 2.39 -10.24
CA VAL A 96 -3.69 1.08 -10.51
C VAL A 96 -2.77 0.70 -9.36
N PHE A 97 -3.03 -0.45 -8.75
CA PHE A 97 -2.16 -1.03 -7.73
C PHE A 97 -1.09 -1.90 -8.39
N GLN A 98 0.14 -1.72 -7.95
CA GLN A 98 1.28 -2.52 -8.41
C GLN A 98 2.11 -2.99 -7.22
N VAL A 99 2.62 -4.21 -7.32
CA VAL A 99 3.60 -4.76 -6.39
C VAL A 99 4.91 -4.94 -7.14
N TRP A 100 5.99 -4.41 -6.58
CA TRP A 100 7.32 -4.53 -7.12
C TRP A 100 8.23 -5.26 -6.13
N ALA A 101 8.95 -6.25 -6.61
CA ALA A 101 9.91 -7.05 -5.87
C ALA A 101 11.31 -6.82 -6.47
N ASP A 102 12.24 -6.29 -5.67
CA ASP A 102 13.62 -5.99 -6.09
C ASP A 102 13.69 -5.16 -7.40
N GLY A 103 12.77 -4.20 -7.54
CA GLY A 103 12.68 -3.33 -8.71
C GLY A 103 12.01 -3.95 -9.94
N VAL A 104 11.47 -5.16 -9.84
CA VAL A 104 10.67 -5.82 -10.89
C VAL A 104 9.19 -5.79 -10.54
N LYS A 105 8.34 -5.31 -11.45
CA LYS A 105 6.88 -5.36 -11.26
C LYS A 105 6.40 -6.81 -11.36
N VAL A 106 5.85 -7.33 -10.28
CA VAL A 106 5.36 -8.72 -10.16
C VAL A 106 3.84 -8.80 -10.10
N TYR A 107 3.16 -7.68 -9.84
CA TYR A 107 1.69 -7.59 -9.89
C TYR A 107 1.25 -6.23 -10.45
N ASP A 108 0.14 -6.25 -11.18
CA ASP A 108 -0.57 -5.09 -11.69
C ASP A 108 -2.08 -5.39 -11.66
N SER A 109 -2.87 -4.55 -11.00
CA SER A 109 -4.31 -4.78 -10.86
C SER A 109 -5.10 -4.47 -12.14
N GLY A 110 -4.50 -3.75 -13.09
CA GLY A 110 -5.24 -2.91 -14.02
C GLY A 110 -6.02 -1.81 -13.27
N MET A 111 -6.90 -1.11 -13.99
CA MET A 111 -7.72 -0.04 -13.41
C MET A 111 -8.65 -0.57 -12.31
N ILE A 112 -8.62 0.08 -11.15
CA ILE A 112 -9.55 -0.08 -10.03
C ILE A 112 -10.25 1.25 -9.80
N THR A 113 -11.57 1.23 -9.67
CA THR A 113 -12.36 2.44 -9.38
C THR A 113 -13.16 2.25 -8.11
N GLY A 114 -13.65 3.35 -7.51
CA GLY A 114 -14.51 3.32 -6.31
C GLY A 114 -15.82 2.54 -6.45
N ARG A 115 -16.20 2.17 -7.68
CA ARG A 115 -17.37 1.32 -7.96
C ARG A 115 -17.11 -0.17 -7.71
N LEU A 116 -15.84 -0.58 -7.66
CA LEU A 116 -15.47 -1.98 -7.56
C LEU A 116 -15.39 -2.42 -6.10
N PRO A 117 -15.77 -3.68 -5.79
CA PRO A 117 -15.50 -4.23 -4.48
C PRO A 117 -13.99 -4.38 -4.27
N GLY A 118 -13.58 -4.55 -3.01
CA GLY A 118 -12.21 -4.89 -2.67
C GLY A 118 -11.74 -6.16 -3.39
N ARG A 119 -10.52 -6.12 -3.92
CA ARG A 119 -9.91 -7.26 -4.62
C ARG A 119 -8.78 -7.83 -3.77
N GLU A 120 -8.81 -9.12 -3.52
CA GLU A 120 -7.69 -9.83 -2.88
C GLU A 120 -6.49 -9.90 -3.82
N VAL A 121 -5.30 -9.65 -3.27
CA VAL A 121 -4.02 -9.83 -3.95
C VAL A 121 -3.14 -10.73 -3.09
N GLU A 122 -2.47 -11.67 -3.76
CA GLU A 122 -1.48 -12.57 -3.17
C GLU A 122 -0.30 -12.71 -4.14
N VAL A 123 0.92 -12.46 -3.66
CA VAL A 123 2.13 -12.47 -4.48
C VAL A 123 3.22 -13.28 -3.77
N ASP A 124 3.83 -14.23 -4.50
CA ASP A 124 5.05 -14.93 -4.05
C ASP A 124 6.23 -13.96 -4.04
N ILE A 125 6.85 -13.80 -2.88
CA ILE A 125 7.97 -12.89 -2.64
C ILE A 125 9.16 -13.62 -1.99
N ARG A 126 9.28 -14.93 -2.18
CA ARG A 126 10.41 -15.70 -1.65
C ARG A 126 11.74 -15.16 -2.16
N GLY A 127 12.64 -14.87 -1.22
CA GLY A 127 13.98 -14.36 -1.51
C GLY A 127 14.03 -12.88 -1.88
N VAL A 128 12.90 -12.16 -1.84
CA VAL A 128 12.85 -10.72 -2.14
C VAL A 128 13.49 -9.92 -1.00
N GLU A 129 14.40 -9.02 -1.35
CA GLU A 129 15.07 -8.12 -0.40
C GLU A 129 14.23 -6.86 -0.16
N GLU A 130 13.65 -6.27 -1.22
CA GLU A 130 12.84 -5.06 -1.16
C GLU A 130 11.46 -5.25 -1.81
N LEU A 131 10.41 -4.99 -1.02
CA LEU A 131 9.04 -4.92 -1.50
C LEU A 131 8.61 -3.47 -1.64
N THR A 132 8.14 -3.07 -2.81
CA THR A 132 7.53 -1.75 -3.00
C THR A 132 6.07 -1.88 -3.42
N LEU A 133 5.20 -1.25 -2.66
CA LEU A 133 3.79 -1.05 -2.99
C LEU A 133 3.63 0.29 -3.72
N VAL A 134 2.98 0.26 -4.88
CA VAL A 134 2.78 1.44 -5.73
C VAL A 134 1.31 1.58 -6.07
N VAL A 135 0.78 2.80 -5.98
CA VAL A 135 -0.53 3.16 -6.55
C VAL A 135 -0.30 4.28 -7.56
N THR A 136 -0.72 4.10 -8.81
CA THR A 136 -0.68 5.15 -9.84
C THR A 136 -2.05 5.82 -9.96
N ASP A 137 -2.06 7.00 -10.56
CA ASP A 137 -3.24 7.86 -10.80
C ASP A 137 -4.15 7.39 -11.96
N GLY A 138 -4.17 6.09 -12.25
CA GLY A 138 -5.00 5.53 -13.34
C GLY A 138 -4.66 6.00 -14.77
N GLY A 139 -3.76 6.96 -14.96
CA GLY A 139 -3.49 7.61 -16.24
C GLY A 139 -4.43 8.79 -16.55
N ASP A 140 -5.18 9.32 -15.57
CA ASP A 140 -5.94 10.55 -15.72
C ASP A 140 -5.43 11.68 -14.81
N ASN A 141 -5.84 11.74 -13.55
CA ASN A 141 -5.39 12.73 -12.58
C ASN A 141 -5.56 12.15 -11.17
N LYS A 142 -4.96 12.80 -10.17
CA LYS A 142 -4.97 12.27 -8.80
C LYS A 142 -6.24 12.58 -7.98
N ASP A 143 -7.19 13.36 -8.51
CA ASP A 143 -8.33 13.81 -7.71
C ASP A 143 -9.13 12.62 -7.20
N PHE A 144 -9.39 12.57 -5.89
CA PHE A 144 -10.13 11.48 -5.23
C PHE A 144 -9.43 10.11 -5.26
N ASP A 145 -8.14 10.03 -5.59
CA ASP A 145 -7.40 8.76 -5.61
C ASP A 145 -6.94 8.30 -4.21
N HIS A 146 -7.89 8.28 -3.27
CA HIS A 146 -7.69 7.68 -1.95
C HIS A 146 -7.82 6.18 -2.11
N ALA A 147 -6.73 5.46 -1.83
CA ALA A 147 -6.59 4.05 -2.12
C ALA A 147 -6.02 3.33 -0.91
N ASP A 148 -6.46 2.10 -0.70
CA ASP A 148 -6.05 1.32 0.47
C ASP A 148 -5.41 0.00 0.08
N TRP A 149 -4.37 -0.34 0.83
CA TRP A 149 -3.86 -1.69 0.98
C TRP A 149 -4.41 -2.25 2.31
N ALA A 150 -5.67 -2.68 2.31
CA ALA A 150 -6.35 -3.22 3.48
C ALA A 150 -5.82 -4.61 3.87
N ASN A 151 -5.72 -4.89 5.17
CA ASN A 151 -5.11 -6.09 5.75
C ASN A 151 -3.73 -6.44 5.13
N ALA A 152 -2.99 -5.43 4.66
CA ALA A 152 -1.71 -5.66 4.01
C ALA A 152 -0.71 -6.32 4.96
N GLU A 153 -0.25 -7.52 4.62
CA GLU A 153 0.66 -8.31 5.44
C GLU A 153 1.73 -9.01 4.61
N VAL A 154 2.83 -9.33 5.27
CA VAL A 154 3.87 -10.24 4.77
C VAL A 154 3.93 -11.47 5.66
N ILE A 155 4.05 -12.63 5.03
CA ILE A 155 4.15 -13.94 5.67
C ILE A 155 5.61 -14.40 5.53
N ILE A 156 6.16 -14.99 6.60
CA ILE A 156 7.47 -15.68 6.59
C ILE A 156 7.23 -17.15 6.28
#